data_AF-A0A3D0Y6F0-F1
#
_entry.id   AF-A0A3D0Y6F0-F1
#
_cell.length_a   1.000
_cell.length_b   1.000
_cell.length_c   1.000
_cell.angle_alpha   90.00
_cell.angle_beta   90.00
_cell.angle_gamma   90.00
#
_symmetry.space_group_name_H-M   'P 1'
#
loop_
_entity.id
_entity.type
_entity.pdbx_description
1 polymer ?
#
loop_
_entity_poly.entity_id
_entity_poly.type
_entity_poly.pdbx_seq_one_letter_code
_entity_poly.pdbx_strand_id
1 'polypeptide(L)'
;MIGKLWNQDNTYKFKYNLEELENARKDGFDILKPFLDDKKLYSSDKMFEFFANRIPDKGRMDIYNAYGINTYNPIEYLKITKGKLATDNISLEVVS
;
A
#
# COMPACT_ATOMS: atom_id res chain seq x y z
N MET A 1 4.98 -0.26 -10.47
CA MET A 1 4.54 -0.25 -9.05
C MET A 1 5.61 0.48 -8.26
N ILE A 2 5.28 1.53 -7.51
CA ILE A 2 6.30 2.44 -6.97
C ILE A 2 7.05 1.89 -5.75
N GLY A 3 6.53 0.85 -5.10
CA GLY A 3 7.13 0.30 -3.90
C GLY A 3 6.45 -0.97 -3.42
N LYS A 4 6.99 -1.50 -2.33
CA LYS A 4 6.57 -2.76 -1.72
C LYS A 4 6.12 -2.53 -0.29
N LEU A 5 4.94 -3.05 0.05
CA LEU A 5 4.36 -3.08 1.40
C LEU A 5 4.25 -4.55 1.84
N TRP A 6 4.65 -4.86 3.07
CA TRP A 6 4.45 -6.19 3.64
C TRP A 6 4.27 -6.10 5.15
N ASN A 7 3.72 -7.16 5.74
CA ASN A 7 3.71 -7.34 7.19
C ASN A 7 4.73 -8.43 7.54
N GLN A 8 5.55 -8.16 8.56
CA GLN A 8 6.49 -9.13 9.10
C GLN A 8 6.51 -8.98 10.62
N ASP A 9 6.26 -10.05 11.37
CA ASP A 9 6.30 -10.07 12.84
C ASP A 9 5.42 -8.96 13.46
N ASN A 10 4.18 -8.82 12.96
CA ASN A 10 3.22 -7.77 13.33
C ASN A 10 3.70 -6.33 13.05
N THR A 11 4.75 -6.16 12.25
CA THR A 11 5.29 -4.86 11.84
C THR A 11 5.05 -4.64 10.35
N TYR A 12 4.35 -3.57 10.01
CA TYR A 12 4.20 -3.11 8.64
C TYR A 12 5.48 -2.47 8.15
N LYS A 13 5.94 -2.91 6.97
CA LYS A 13 7.17 -2.44 6.35
C LYS A 13 6.89 -1.93 4.95
N PHE A 14 7.46 -0.78 4.61
CA PHE A 14 7.36 -0.17 3.29
C PHE A 14 8.74 0.26 2.79
N LYS A 15 9.02 -0.01 1.51
CA LYS A 15 10.18 0.52 0.80
C LYS A 15 9.82 0.83 -0.64
N TYR A 16 10.47 1.84 -1.22
CA TYR A 16 10.36 2.07 -2.65
C TYR A 16 11.08 1.01 -3.46
N ASN A 17 10.58 0.76 -4.67
CA ASN A 17 11.38 0.14 -5.72
C ASN A 17 12.02 1.30 -6.51
N LEU A 18 13.32 1.48 -6.35
CA LEU A 18 14.03 2.63 -6.92
C LEU A 18 13.93 2.69 -8.44
N GLU A 19 14.00 1.55 -9.13
CA GLU A 19 13.89 1.51 -10.60
C GLU A 19 12.50 1.97 -11.07
N GLU A 20 11.46 1.46 -10.43
CA GLU A 20 10.08 1.83 -10.73
C GLU A 20 9.76 3.28 -10.34
N LEU A 21 10.32 3.76 -9.23
CA LEU A 21 10.19 5.14 -8.78
C LEU A 21 10.84 6.11 -9.78
N GLU A 22 12.04 5.80 -10.27
CA GLU A 22 12.72 6.58 -11.31
C GLU A 22 11.92 6.62 -12.62
N ASN A 23 11.30 5.50 -13.00
CA ASN A 23 10.42 5.50 -14.16
C ASN A 23 9.17 6.35 -13.92
N ALA A 24 8.56 6.28 -12.73
CA ALA A 24 7.43 7.13 -12.37
C ALA A 24 7.80 8.63 -12.33
N ARG A 25 9.03 8.98 -11.93
CA ARG A 25 9.58 10.35 -11.98
C ARG A 25 9.62 10.92 -13.39
N LYS A 26 9.94 10.09 -14.40
CA LYS A 26 9.90 10.49 -15.81
C LYS A 26 8.47 10.81 -16.27
N ASP A 27 7.48 10.16 -15.68
CA ASP A 27 6.05 10.37 -15.95
C ASP A 27 5.41 11.46 -15.06
N GLY A 28 6.21 12.20 -14.28
CA GLY A 28 5.77 13.33 -13.45
C GLY A 28 5.35 12.97 -12.02
N PHE A 29 5.55 11.74 -11.58
CA PHE A 29 5.35 11.33 -10.19
C PHE A 29 6.65 11.47 -9.39
N ASP A 30 6.69 12.28 -8.34
CA ASP A 30 7.91 12.47 -7.55
C ASP A 30 8.06 11.44 -6.42
N ILE A 31 7.31 11.63 -5.34
CA ILE A 31 7.41 10.83 -4.12
C ILE A 31 6.11 10.92 -3.33
N LEU A 32 5.86 9.93 -2.47
CA LEU A 32 4.77 10.02 -1.51
C LEU A 32 5.19 10.93 -0.35
N LYS A 33 4.43 12.02 -0.10
CA LYS A 33 4.75 12.99 0.97
C LYS A 33 4.99 12.38 2.37
N PRO A 34 4.28 11.31 2.81
CA PRO A 34 4.57 10.66 4.09
C PRO A 34 5.90 9.87 4.11
N PHE A 35 6.50 9.61 2.95
CA PHE A 35 7.67 8.76 2.75
C PHE A 35 8.70 9.48 1.88
N LEU A 36 9.31 10.56 2.41
CA LEU A 36 10.21 11.46 1.67
C LEU A 36 11.62 10.91 1.37
N ASP A 37 12.02 9.80 1.98
CA ASP A 37 13.32 9.17 1.77
C ASP A 37 13.13 7.90 0.96
N ASP A 38 13.55 7.92 -0.31
CA ASP A 38 13.38 6.82 -1.25
C ASP A 38 14.26 5.60 -0.94
N LYS A 39 15.29 5.75 -0.11
CA LYS A 39 16.21 4.68 0.31
C LYS A 39 15.85 4.08 1.66
N LYS A 40 14.94 4.71 2.41
CA LYS A 40 14.57 4.27 3.75
C LYS A 40 13.65 3.05 3.74
N LEU A 41 13.92 2.11 4.65
CA LEU A 41 12.95 1.11 5.07
C LEU A 41 12.07 1.70 6.17
N TYR A 42 10.81 1.98 5.84
CA TYR A 42 9.82 2.42 6.81
C TYR A 42 9.26 1.22 7.55
N SER A 43 9.14 1.32 8.87
CA SER A 43 8.54 0.29 9.73
C SER A 43 7.54 0.94 10.69
N SER A 44 6.43 0.27 10.96
CA SER A 44 5.46 0.68 11.97
C SER A 44 4.69 -0.52 12.51
N ASP A 45 4.37 -0.49 13.80
CA ASP A 45 3.47 -1.43 14.49
C ASP A 45 2.00 -1.29 14.03
N LYS A 46 1.67 -0.19 13.34
CA LYS A 46 0.35 0.09 12.78
C LYS A 46 0.44 0.27 11.26
N MET A 47 -0.68 0.09 10.57
CA MET A 47 -0.77 0.40 9.15
C MET A 47 -0.48 1.88 8.94
N PHE A 48 0.39 2.22 7.99
CA PHE A 48 0.66 3.62 7.66
C PHE A 48 -0.62 4.33 7.21
N GLU A 49 -0.84 5.56 7.69
CA GLU A 49 -2.06 6.34 7.41
C GLU A 49 -2.36 6.47 5.90
N PHE A 50 -1.31 6.64 5.09
CA PHE A 50 -1.43 6.68 3.63
C PHE A 50 -2.07 5.42 3.03
N PHE A 51 -1.75 4.23 3.54
CA PHE A 51 -2.36 2.98 3.09
C PHE A 51 -3.68 2.70 3.81
N ALA A 52 -3.85 3.18 5.05
CA ALA A 52 -5.11 3.09 5.79
C ALA A 52 -6.25 3.85 5.08
N ASN A 53 -5.95 4.98 4.43
CA ASN A 53 -6.93 5.73 3.63
C ASN A 53 -7.28 5.05 2.28
N ARG A 54 -6.62 3.93 1.96
CA ARG A 54 -6.85 3.15 0.73
C ARG A 54 -7.59 1.83 0.99
N ILE A 55 -7.91 1.53 2.25
CA ILE A 55 -8.71 0.37 2.65
C ILE A 55 -10.11 0.83 3.11
N PRO A 56 -11.16 0.02 2.90
CA PRO A 56 -12.45 0.26 3.50
C PRO A 56 -12.37 0.23 5.03
N ASP A 57 -13.29 0.92 5.68
CA ASP A 57 -13.45 0.81 7.14
C ASP A 57 -13.82 -0.63 7.55
N LYS A 58 -13.48 -1.03 8.78
CA LYS A 58 -13.79 -2.35 9.34
C LYS A 58 -15.29 -2.68 9.31
N GLY A 59 -16.17 -1.69 9.42
CA GLY A 59 -17.62 -1.86 9.29
C GLY A 59 -18.09 -2.19 7.87
N ARG A 60 -17.26 -1.99 6.84
CA ARG A 60 -17.58 -2.24 5.43
C ARG A 60 -17.19 -3.64 4.98
N MET A 61 -17.58 -4.64 5.78
CA MET A 61 -17.32 -6.05 5.49
C MET A 61 -17.97 -6.50 4.16
N ASP A 62 -19.04 -5.81 3.72
CA ASP A 62 -19.65 -5.98 2.40
C ASP A 62 -18.63 -5.82 1.26
N ILE A 63 -17.73 -4.83 1.36
CA ILE A 63 -16.69 -4.61 0.35
C ILE A 63 -15.63 -5.72 0.41
N TYR A 64 -15.16 -6.09 1.61
CA TYR A 64 -14.18 -7.18 1.77
C TYR A 64 -14.71 -8.51 1.20
N ASN A 65 -15.96 -8.83 1.50
CA ASN A 65 -16.62 -10.04 0.99
C ASN A 65 -16.73 -10.04 -0.54
N ALA A 66 -16.92 -8.89 -1.19
CA ALA A 66 -16.92 -8.78 -2.65
C ALA A 66 -15.57 -9.17 -3.29
N TYR A 67 -14.48 -9.09 -2.52
CA TYR A 67 -13.14 -9.57 -2.90
C TYR A 67 -12.82 -10.97 -2.34
N GLY A 68 -13.79 -11.68 -1.75
CA GLY A 68 -13.60 -13.02 -1.18
C GLY A 68 -12.91 -13.04 0.19
N ILE A 69 -12.76 -11.88 0.84
CA ILE A 69 -12.12 -11.75 2.15
C ILE A 69 -13.21 -11.86 3.22
N ASN A 70 -13.28 -12.99 3.93
CA ASN A 70 -14.35 -13.29 4.89
C ASN A 70 -14.08 -12.78 6.32
N THR A 71 -12.88 -12.28 6.59
CA THR A 71 -12.49 -11.66 7.87
C THR A 71 -11.79 -10.35 7.61
N TYR A 72 -11.84 -9.39 8.54
CA TYR A 72 -11.18 -8.11 8.35
C TYR A 72 -9.66 -8.28 8.17
N ASN A 73 -9.19 -8.22 6.93
CA ASN A 73 -7.79 -8.37 6.56
C ASN A 73 -7.36 -7.25 5.59
N PRO A 74 -6.91 -6.10 6.12
CA PRO A 74 -6.44 -4.97 5.32
C PRO A 74 -5.29 -5.29 4.35
N ILE A 75 -4.35 -6.17 4.75
CA ILE A 75 -3.21 -6.52 3.90
C ILE A 75 -3.69 -7.28 2.67
N GLU A 76 -4.58 -8.24 2.87
CA GLU A 76 -5.11 -9.03 1.76
C GLU A 76 -5.95 -8.17 0.81
N TYR A 77 -6.72 -7.22 1.34
CA TYR A 77 -7.43 -6.25 0.52
C TYR A 77 -6.47 -5.40 -0.32
N LEU A 78 -5.41 -4.85 0.29
CA LEU A 78 -4.39 -4.07 -0.42
C LEU A 78 -3.67 -4.93 -1.47
N LYS A 79 -3.46 -6.22 -1.21
CA LYS A 79 -2.86 -7.16 -2.16
C LYS A 79 -3.71 -7.38 -3.39
N ILE A 80 -5.01 -7.61 -3.21
CA ILE A 80 -5.94 -7.80 -4.34
C ILE A 80 -6.07 -6.50 -5.16
N THR A 81 -6.17 -5.36 -4.49
CA THR A 81 -6.37 -4.04 -5.13
C THR A 81 -5.07 -3.39 -5.61
N LYS A 82 -3.91 -3.94 -5.26
CA LYS A 82 -2.58 -3.33 -5.42
C LYS A 82 -2.48 -1.93 -4.80
N GLY A 83 -3.32 -1.66 -3.78
CA GLY A 83 -3.46 -0.36 -3.13
C GLY A 83 -3.95 0.76 -4.06
N LYS A 84 -4.57 0.44 -5.20
CA LYS A 84 -5.08 1.44 -6.15
C LYS A 84 -6.37 2.07 -5.63
N LEU A 85 -6.49 3.39 -5.79
CA LEU A 85 -7.77 4.08 -5.71
C LEU A 85 -8.32 4.30 -7.13
N ALA A 86 -9.63 4.40 -7.28
CA ALA A 86 -10.24 4.75 -8.57
C ALA A 86 -9.81 6.15 -9.06
N THR A 87 -9.36 7.00 -8.13
CA THR A 87 -8.98 8.40 -8.37
C THR A 87 -7.49 8.60 -8.64
N ASP A 88 -6.65 7.56 -8.55
CA ASP A 88 -5.21 7.69 -8.75
C ASP A 88 -4.57 6.53 -9.53
N ASN A 89 -3.35 6.78 -10.01
CA ASN A 89 -2.54 5.81 -10.73
C ASN A 89 -1.45 5.19 -9.84
N ILE A 90 -1.58 5.28 -8.51
CA ILE A 90 -0.58 4.77 -7.56
C ILE A 90 -0.82 3.28 -7.33
N SER A 91 0.23 2.48 -7.48
CA SER A 91 0.16 1.03 -7.25
C SER A 91 1.38 0.48 -6.53
N LEU A 92 1.14 -0.52 -5.69
CA LEU A 92 2.11 -1.14 -4.80
C LEU A 92 2.18 -2.64 -5.06
N GLU A 93 3.36 -3.20 -4.84
CA GLU A 93 3.51 -4.63 -4.58
C GLU A 93 3.17 -4.89 -3.11
N VAL A 94 2.19 -5.76 -2.83
CA VAL A 94 1.85 -6.13 -1.45
C VAL A 94 2.16 -7.60 -1.24
N VAL A 95 3.00 -7.91 -0.26
CA VAL A 95 3.43 -9.27 0.04
C VAL A 95 2.93 -9.69 1.42
N SER A 96 2.39 -10.90 1.46
CA SER A 96 1.90 -11.63 2.63
C SER A 96 2.99 -12.53 3.19
#